data_AF-A0A935NXQ3-F1
#
_entry.id   AF-A0A935NXQ3-F1
#
_cell.length_a   1.000
_cell.length_b   1.000
_cell.length_c   1.000
_cell.angle_alpha   90.00
_cell.angle_beta   90.00
_cell.angle_gamma   90.00
#
_symmetry.space_group_name_H-M   'P 1'
#
loop_
_entity.id
_entity.type
_entity.pdbx_description
1 polymer ?
#
loop_
_entity_poly.entity_id
_entity_poly.type
_entity_poly.pdbx_seq_one_letter_code
_entity_poly.pdbx_strand_id
1 'polypeptide(L)'
;MKFLTLASVLAASTLFAACSSKETPKHAKATSYSLMDTNGNGKTDAVDLNSNQKADLRFGFECAAPFIDLGDADIIPNGFDLDCDGHIDMSWCDEPLVDADEDGVPEAIDFDCDGDADVDLDLPSLCLPELVDSGDDDIPEGIDLDCDGDADVDLDICLPALIDRNGDQLPEGMDTDCDGEADVSFSCDPLIDANDDDVSEGIDYDCDGDIDFDAQP
;
A
#
# COMPACT_ATOMS: atom_id res chain seq x y z
N MET A 1 72.93 17.25 -33.90
CA MET A 1 73.01 16.32 -32.75
C MET A 1 71.74 16.50 -31.93
N LYS A 2 71.13 15.37 -31.53
CA LYS A 2 69.87 15.23 -30.78
C LYS A 2 69.91 15.96 -29.43
N PHE A 3 68.75 16.44 -28.96
CA PHE A 3 68.18 16.32 -27.59
C PHE A 3 66.74 16.90 -27.67
N LEU A 4 65.65 16.10 -27.68
CA LEU A 4 64.84 15.68 -26.50
C LEU A 4 64.79 16.79 -25.45
N THR A 5 63.67 17.38 -25.02
CA THR A 5 62.42 16.84 -24.42
C THR A 5 61.59 18.11 -24.09
N LEU A 6 60.27 18.17 -24.06
CA LEU A 6 59.41 17.68 -22.98
C LEU A 6 57.95 17.97 -23.40
N ALA A 7 57.14 16.93 -23.53
CA ALA A 7 55.69 17.06 -23.65
C ALA A 7 55.11 17.20 -22.23
N SER A 8 54.33 18.25 -21.97
CA SER A 8 53.47 18.34 -20.79
C SER A 8 52.15 19.01 -21.18
N VAL A 9 51.08 18.23 -21.19
CA VAL A 9 49.96 18.27 -20.24
C VAL A 9 48.97 19.41 -20.53
N LEU A 10 47.82 19.07 -21.09
CA LEU A 10 46.52 19.53 -20.58
C LEU A 10 45.40 18.64 -21.15
N ALA A 11 45.25 17.44 -20.58
CA ALA A 11 43.99 16.70 -20.68
C ALA A 11 43.06 17.31 -19.63
N ALA A 12 42.17 18.21 -20.07
CA ALA A 12 41.10 18.73 -19.25
C ALA A 12 40.02 17.65 -19.12
N SER A 13 40.20 16.79 -18.12
CA SER A 13 39.18 15.84 -17.67
C SER A 13 38.07 16.64 -16.99
N THR A 14 37.02 16.97 -17.71
CA THR A 14 35.74 17.39 -17.13
C THR A 14 35.09 16.18 -16.47
N LEU A 15 35.45 15.94 -15.21
CA LEU A 15 34.66 15.13 -14.29
C LEU A 15 33.36 15.90 -14.06
N PHE A 16 32.30 15.53 -14.77
CA PHE A 16 30.96 15.90 -14.35
C PHE A 16 30.70 15.11 -13.06
N ALA A 17 30.66 15.85 -11.95
CA ALA A 17 30.14 15.35 -10.69
C ALA A 17 28.68 14.94 -10.94
N ALA A 18 28.45 13.64 -11.08
CA ALA A 18 27.16 13.06 -10.75
C ALA A 18 27.05 13.21 -9.22
N CYS A 19 26.59 14.37 -8.76
CA CYS A 19 25.89 14.43 -7.50
C CYS A 19 24.65 13.57 -7.72
N SER A 20 24.70 12.33 -7.27
CA SER A 20 23.49 11.65 -6.84
C SER A 20 22.82 12.60 -5.86
N SER A 21 21.74 13.24 -6.29
CA SER A 21 20.74 13.71 -5.35
C SER A 21 20.38 12.48 -4.55
N LYS A 22 20.90 12.36 -3.32
CA LYS A 22 20.23 11.55 -2.31
C LYS A 22 18.82 12.14 -2.29
N GLU A 23 17.84 11.38 -2.78
CA GLU A 23 16.47 11.71 -2.46
C GLU A 23 16.43 11.72 -0.94
N THR A 24 16.07 12.87 -0.36
CA THR A 24 15.73 12.95 1.06
C THR A 24 14.66 11.89 1.28
N PRO A 25 14.91 10.92 2.18
CA PRO A 25 13.91 9.92 2.53
C PRO A 25 12.62 10.61 2.91
N LYS A 26 11.52 9.97 2.53
CA LYS A 26 10.20 10.54 2.78
C LYS A 26 9.92 10.31 4.26
N HIS A 27 9.67 11.41 4.95
CA HIS A 27 9.27 11.36 6.34
C HIS A 27 7.75 11.24 6.41
N ALA A 28 7.29 10.41 7.33
CA ALA A 28 5.89 10.34 7.70
C ALA A 28 5.68 11.02 9.04
N LYS A 29 4.53 11.70 9.16
CA LYS A 29 4.03 12.11 10.46
C LYS A 29 3.60 10.85 11.21
N ALA A 30 4.08 10.65 12.42
CA ALA A 30 3.61 9.57 13.28
C ALA A 30 2.09 9.62 13.41
N THR A 31 1.39 8.66 12.81
CA THR A 31 -0.08 8.59 12.85
C THR A 31 -0.56 8.33 14.28
N SER A 32 0.20 7.56 15.05
CA SER A 32 0.02 7.34 16.49
C SER A 32 1.24 6.65 17.11
N TYR A 33 1.47 6.85 18.41
CA TYR A 33 2.38 6.03 19.20
C TYR A 33 1.72 5.73 20.56
N SER A 34 2.14 4.64 21.19
CA SER A 34 1.72 4.25 22.53
C SER A 34 2.93 4.03 23.42
N LEU A 35 2.90 4.62 24.62
CA LEU A 35 3.86 4.31 25.67
C LEU A 35 3.51 3.02 26.38
N MET A 36 4.51 2.18 26.63
CA MET A 36 4.35 0.88 27.29
C MET A 36 5.11 0.81 28.61
N ASP A 37 4.47 0.21 29.62
CA ASP A 37 5.10 -0.30 30.85
C ASP A 37 5.20 -1.83 30.73
N THR A 38 6.31 -2.33 30.18
CA THR A 38 6.48 -3.75 29.87
C THR A 38 6.81 -4.61 31.10
N ASN A 39 7.13 -3.99 32.24
CA ASN A 39 7.52 -4.69 33.45
C ASN A 39 6.53 -4.50 34.63
N GLY A 40 5.52 -3.66 34.47
CA GLY A 40 4.39 -3.47 35.38
C GLY A 40 4.70 -2.65 36.62
N ASN A 41 5.72 -1.78 36.57
CA ASN A 41 6.15 -1.00 37.74
C ASN A 41 5.56 0.42 37.81
N GLY A 42 4.70 0.79 36.86
CA GLY A 42 4.06 2.09 36.75
C GLY A 42 4.89 3.15 36.05
N LYS A 43 6.01 2.78 35.41
CA LYS A 43 6.82 3.65 34.55
C LYS A 43 6.91 3.05 33.15
N THR A 44 6.93 3.91 32.16
CA THR A 44 7.04 3.48 30.77
C THR A 44 8.50 3.19 30.43
N ASP A 45 8.74 2.05 29.80
CA ASP A 45 10.07 1.55 29.43
C ASP A 45 10.18 1.17 27.94
N ALA A 46 9.12 1.38 27.16
CA ALA A 46 9.10 1.15 25.72
C ALA A 46 8.05 2.00 24.97
N VAL A 47 8.17 2.01 23.64
CA VAL A 47 7.22 2.58 22.67
C VAL A 47 6.70 1.48 21.75
N ASP A 48 5.41 1.54 21.45
CA ASP A 48 4.70 0.80 20.41
C ASP A 48 4.20 1.82 19.37
N LEU A 49 4.75 1.76 18.15
CA LEU A 49 4.49 2.67 17.04
C LEU A 49 3.37 2.15 16.12
N ASN A 50 3.10 0.85 16.12
CA ASN A 50 2.11 0.21 15.22
C ASN A 50 0.87 -0.34 15.94
N SER A 51 0.73 -0.08 17.24
CA SER A 51 -0.39 -0.51 18.08
C SER A 51 -0.58 -2.03 18.19
N ASN A 52 0.47 -2.83 17.97
CA ASN A 52 0.41 -4.29 18.07
C ASN A 52 0.61 -4.82 19.50
N GLN A 53 0.78 -3.93 20.49
CA GLN A 53 1.05 -4.22 21.90
C GLN A 53 2.39 -4.93 22.14
N LYS A 54 3.35 -4.76 21.24
CA LYS A 54 4.75 -5.14 21.41
C LYS A 54 5.61 -3.89 21.38
N ALA A 55 6.68 -3.94 22.15
CA ALA A 55 7.65 -2.86 22.18
C ALA A 55 8.46 -2.87 20.89
N ASP A 56 8.37 -1.79 20.13
CA ASP A 56 9.18 -1.53 18.94
C ASP A 56 10.52 -0.88 19.33
N LEU A 57 10.48 0.06 20.29
CA LEU A 57 11.68 0.65 20.89
C LEU A 57 11.69 0.42 22.41
N ARG A 58 12.82 -0.01 22.95
CA ARG A 58 13.05 -0.14 24.40
C ARG A 58 14.11 0.85 24.86
N PHE A 59 13.79 1.63 25.89
CA PHE A 59 14.65 2.72 26.36
C PHE A 59 15.86 2.25 27.16
N GLY A 60 15.77 1.08 27.80
CA GLY A 60 16.82 0.60 28.72
C GLY A 60 16.88 1.36 30.05
N PHE A 61 16.00 2.34 30.25
CA PHE A 61 15.74 3.07 31.49
C PHE A 61 14.22 3.25 31.68
N GLU A 62 13.80 3.68 32.87
CA GLU A 62 12.39 3.75 33.26
C GLU A 62 11.99 5.18 33.61
N CYS A 63 11.09 5.75 32.82
CA CYS A 63 10.62 7.12 33.02
C CYS A 63 9.10 7.18 33.19
N ALA A 64 8.62 8.08 34.04
CA ALA A 64 7.17 8.30 34.19
C ALA A 64 6.59 9.08 32.99
N ALA A 65 7.42 9.91 32.35
CA ALA A 65 7.07 10.71 31.17
C ALA A 65 8.34 10.91 30.31
N PRO A 66 8.78 9.89 29.55
CA PRO A 66 9.98 9.99 28.71
C PRO A 66 9.74 10.91 27.49
N PHE A 67 8.50 11.28 27.20
CA PHE A 67 8.13 12.20 26.14
C PHE A 67 7.76 13.56 26.71
N ILE A 68 8.37 14.62 26.19
CA ILE A 68 8.06 16.00 26.53
C ILE A 68 7.37 16.67 25.35
N ASP A 69 6.12 17.07 25.57
CA ASP A 69 5.35 17.97 24.71
C ASP A 69 5.34 19.36 25.39
N LEU A 70 5.90 20.36 24.72
CA LEU A 70 6.04 21.75 25.17
C LEU A 70 4.74 22.56 24.99
N GLY A 71 3.63 21.90 24.66
CA GLY A 71 2.28 22.43 24.78
C GLY A 71 1.75 23.10 23.52
N ASP A 72 2.21 22.70 22.34
CA ASP A 72 1.54 23.04 21.08
C ASP A 72 0.29 22.16 20.82
N ALA A 73 0.11 21.11 21.64
CA ALA A 73 -1.07 20.24 21.69
C ALA A 73 -1.34 19.52 20.37
N ASP A 74 -0.29 19.25 19.60
CA ASP A 74 -0.37 18.56 18.32
C ASP A 74 -0.22 17.05 18.43
N ILE A 75 -0.21 16.53 19.67
CA ILE A 75 -0.03 15.14 20.08
C ILE A 75 1.32 14.52 19.70
N ILE A 76 2.28 15.32 19.23
CA ILE A 76 3.65 14.90 18.92
C ILE A 76 4.61 15.46 19.98
N PRO A 77 5.35 14.61 20.69
CA PRO A 77 6.41 15.05 21.59
C PRO A 77 7.46 15.90 20.86
N ASN A 78 7.90 17.00 21.47
CA ASN A 78 9.03 17.76 20.95
C ASN A 78 10.38 17.12 21.29
N GLY A 79 10.40 16.07 22.12
CA GLY A 79 11.62 15.33 22.42
C GLY A 79 11.48 14.26 23.48
N PHE A 80 12.60 13.57 23.70
CA PHE A 80 12.80 12.59 24.76
C PHE A 80 13.53 13.19 25.96
N ASP A 81 13.06 12.80 27.15
CA ASP A 81 13.74 12.95 28.45
C ASP A 81 14.32 11.57 28.83
N LEU A 82 15.63 11.41 28.62
CA LEU A 82 16.34 10.14 28.80
C LEU A 82 16.82 9.94 30.25
N ASP A 83 16.95 11.00 31.03
CA ASP A 83 17.40 10.94 32.42
C ASP A 83 16.31 11.24 33.47
N CYS A 84 15.10 11.56 33.00
CA CYS A 84 13.90 11.82 33.79
C CYS A 84 13.99 13.05 34.68
N ASP A 85 14.74 14.07 34.28
CA ASP A 85 14.84 15.33 35.01
C ASP A 85 13.77 16.37 34.60
N GLY A 86 12.96 16.06 33.59
CA GLY A 86 11.94 16.94 33.03
C GLY A 86 12.45 17.86 31.93
N HIS A 87 13.66 17.63 31.40
CA HIS A 87 14.22 18.34 30.25
C HIS A 87 14.38 17.43 29.03
N ILE A 88 14.34 18.04 27.84
CA ILE A 88 14.57 17.34 26.58
C ILE A 88 16.07 17.09 26.43
N ASP A 89 16.46 15.82 26.43
CA ASP A 89 17.82 15.36 26.12
C ASP A 89 18.03 15.19 24.62
N MET A 90 16.96 14.82 23.90
CA MET A 90 16.97 14.58 22.46
C MET A 90 15.70 15.18 21.84
N SER A 91 15.86 16.22 21.02
CA SER A 91 14.75 16.84 20.31
C SER A 91 14.21 15.92 19.22
N TRP A 92 12.90 15.88 19.05
CA TRP A 92 12.27 15.25 17.90
C TRP A 92 12.32 16.20 16.70
N CYS A 93 12.48 15.63 15.51
CA CYS A 93 12.16 16.31 14.27
C CYS A 93 10.65 16.60 14.21
N ASP A 94 10.25 17.53 13.35
CA ASP A 94 8.81 17.73 13.05
C ASP A 94 8.21 16.44 12.44
N GLU A 95 9.03 15.63 11.75
CA GLU A 95 8.66 14.35 11.13
C GLU A 95 9.76 13.29 11.40
N PRO A 96 9.84 12.73 12.63
CA PRO A 96 10.97 11.87 13.03
C PRO A 96 10.83 10.43 12.53
N LEU A 97 9.71 10.07 11.93
CA LEU A 97 9.48 8.75 11.39
C LEU A 97 9.76 8.73 9.88
N VAL A 98 10.49 7.72 9.43
CA VAL A 98 10.80 7.51 8.02
C VAL A 98 9.89 6.40 7.51
N ASP A 99 9.16 6.70 6.43
CA ASP A 99 8.24 5.82 5.72
C ASP A 99 8.68 5.82 4.25
N ALA A 100 9.66 4.97 3.95
CA ALA A 100 10.39 5.04 2.70
C ALA A 100 9.55 4.51 1.51
N ASP A 101 8.65 3.56 1.77
CA ASP A 101 7.79 2.97 0.75
C ASP A 101 6.38 3.58 0.65
N GLU A 102 6.01 4.49 1.56
CA GLU A 102 4.72 5.19 1.62
C GLU A 102 3.52 4.26 1.89
N ASP A 103 3.73 3.14 2.59
CA ASP A 103 2.64 2.23 2.99
C ASP A 103 1.85 2.74 4.21
N GLY A 104 2.34 3.82 4.87
CA GLY A 104 1.74 4.43 6.05
C GLY A 104 2.22 3.84 7.38
N VAL A 105 3.19 2.92 7.34
CA VAL A 105 3.83 2.24 8.47
C VAL A 105 5.32 2.59 8.45
N PRO A 106 5.77 3.50 9.32
CA PRO A 106 7.16 3.90 9.28
C PRO A 106 8.13 2.76 9.64
N GLU A 107 9.14 2.54 8.82
CA GLU A 107 10.14 1.48 8.99
C GLU A 107 11.38 1.97 9.73
N ALA A 108 11.48 3.27 10.01
CA ALA A 108 12.62 3.82 10.74
C ALA A 108 12.29 5.09 11.54
N ILE A 109 13.22 5.46 12.42
CA ILE A 109 13.25 6.74 13.13
C ILE A 109 14.52 7.49 12.73
N ASP A 110 14.37 8.76 12.34
CA ASP A 110 15.43 9.75 12.16
C ASP A 110 15.40 10.72 13.36
N PHE A 111 16.46 10.71 14.17
CA PHE A 111 16.61 11.56 15.36
C PHE A 111 17.36 12.86 15.09
N ASP A 112 18.17 12.94 14.05
CA ASP A 112 19.00 14.12 13.75
C ASP A 112 18.51 14.96 12.56
N CYS A 113 17.41 14.52 11.94
CA CYS A 113 16.67 15.19 10.87
C CYS A 113 17.53 15.39 9.62
N ASP A 114 18.53 14.55 9.39
CA ASP A 114 19.35 14.60 8.18
C ASP A 114 18.73 13.84 7.00
N GLY A 115 17.62 13.16 7.27
CA GLY A 115 16.84 12.34 6.35
C GLY A 115 17.24 10.88 6.38
N ASP A 116 18.42 10.50 6.84
CA ASP A 116 18.82 9.11 6.95
C ASP A 116 18.23 8.47 8.23
N ALA A 117 17.81 7.21 8.14
CA ALA A 117 17.35 6.46 9.31
C ALA A 117 18.49 6.26 10.34
N ASP A 118 18.26 6.70 11.58
CA ASP A 118 19.14 6.44 12.72
C ASP A 118 18.87 5.08 13.36
N VAL A 119 17.58 4.70 13.42
CA VAL A 119 17.11 3.43 13.96
C VAL A 119 16.18 2.77 12.97
N ASP A 120 16.53 1.55 12.58
CA ASP A 120 15.69 0.64 11.80
C ASP A 120 14.65 0.00 12.72
N LEU A 121 13.38 0.15 12.39
CA LEU A 121 12.26 -0.45 13.10
C LEU A 121 11.94 -1.76 12.38
N ASP A 122 12.28 -2.88 13.01
CA ASP A 122 11.93 -4.23 12.54
C ASP A 122 10.43 -4.49 12.79
N LEU A 123 9.58 -3.65 12.18
CA LEU A 123 8.14 -3.80 12.18
C LEU A 123 7.77 -4.75 11.04
N PRO A 124 6.92 -5.75 11.28
CA PRO A 124 6.26 -6.40 10.15
C PRO A 124 5.49 -5.31 9.41
N SER A 125 5.78 -5.12 8.11
CA SER A 125 4.95 -4.31 7.21
C SER A 125 3.49 -4.65 7.51
N LEU A 126 2.70 -3.65 7.89
CA LEU A 126 1.33 -3.87 8.30
C LEU A 126 0.59 -4.26 7.03
N CYS A 127 0.44 -5.57 6.79
CA CYS A 127 -0.28 -6.03 5.62
C CYS A 127 -1.70 -5.51 5.71
N LEU A 128 -1.99 -4.48 4.91
CA LEU A 128 -3.34 -4.03 4.70
C LEU A 128 -3.99 -5.07 3.80
N PRO A 129 -5.12 -5.66 4.20
CA PRO A 129 -5.83 -6.60 3.36
C PRO A 129 -6.04 -6.03 1.95
N GLU A 130 -5.44 -6.67 0.96
CA GLU A 130 -5.57 -6.27 -0.45
C GLU A 130 -6.59 -7.17 -1.13
N LEU A 131 -7.31 -6.61 -2.11
CA LEU A 131 -8.17 -7.40 -2.98
C LEU A 131 -7.30 -8.01 -4.09
N VAL A 132 -7.32 -9.33 -4.21
CA VAL A 132 -6.58 -10.06 -5.24
C VAL A 132 -7.47 -10.23 -6.46
N ASP A 133 -7.03 -9.70 -7.60
CA ASP A 133 -7.59 -9.90 -8.95
C ASP A 133 -6.51 -10.57 -9.80
N SER A 134 -6.50 -11.90 -9.79
CA SER A 134 -5.53 -12.72 -10.51
C SER A 134 -5.88 -12.87 -11.99
N GLY A 135 -7.13 -12.60 -12.36
CA GLY A 135 -7.65 -12.62 -13.72
C GLY A 135 -7.38 -11.36 -14.53
N ASP A 136 -7.01 -10.24 -13.88
CA ASP A 136 -6.95 -8.89 -14.46
C ASP A 136 -8.30 -8.50 -15.14
N ASP A 137 -9.43 -8.87 -14.52
CA ASP A 137 -10.78 -8.59 -15.06
C ASP A 137 -11.56 -7.53 -14.27
N ASP A 138 -10.87 -6.82 -13.37
CA ASP A 138 -11.37 -5.82 -12.43
C ASP A 138 -12.36 -6.41 -11.39
N ILE A 139 -12.39 -7.74 -11.22
CA ILE A 139 -13.23 -8.45 -10.24
C ILE A 139 -12.35 -9.26 -9.29
N PRO A 140 -12.15 -8.79 -8.05
CA PRO A 140 -11.32 -9.52 -7.10
C PRO A 140 -11.90 -10.88 -6.71
N GLU A 141 -11.12 -11.95 -6.89
CA GLU A 141 -11.47 -13.31 -6.47
C GLU A 141 -11.08 -13.59 -5.02
N GLY A 142 -10.36 -12.67 -4.36
CA GLY A 142 -10.00 -12.89 -2.97
C GLY A 142 -9.53 -11.68 -2.19
N ILE A 143 -9.24 -11.91 -0.92
CA ILE A 143 -8.56 -10.97 -0.02
C ILE A 143 -7.24 -11.61 0.41
N ASP A 144 -6.13 -10.96 0.11
CA ASP A 144 -4.80 -11.26 0.64
C ASP A 144 -4.67 -10.59 2.02
N LEU A 145 -4.44 -11.38 3.07
CA LEU A 145 -4.31 -10.90 4.45
C LEU A 145 -2.86 -10.90 4.94
N ASP A 146 -1.92 -11.47 4.19
CA ASP A 146 -0.51 -11.58 4.57
C ASP A 146 0.50 -11.02 3.56
N CYS A 147 0.00 -10.43 2.48
CA CYS A 147 0.71 -9.64 1.48
C CYS A 147 1.75 -10.47 0.72
N ASP A 148 1.48 -11.76 0.52
CA ASP A 148 2.30 -12.62 -0.32
C ASP A 148 1.87 -12.61 -1.80
N GLY A 149 0.75 -11.92 -2.11
CA GLY A 149 0.17 -11.79 -3.43
C GLY A 149 -0.81 -12.90 -3.79
N ASP A 150 -1.05 -13.87 -2.90
CA ASP A 150 -2.04 -14.92 -3.07
C ASP A 150 -3.28 -14.62 -2.18
N ALA A 151 -4.46 -15.01 -2.66
CA ALA A 151 -5.68 -14.85 -1.87
C ALA A 151 -5.71 -15.82 -0.69
N ASP A 152 -5.75 -15.28 0.53
CA ASP A 152 -6.00 -16.06 1.76
C ASP A 152 -7.49 -16.41 1.93
N VAL A 153 -8.35 -15.46 1.55
CA VAL A 153 -9.79 -15.57 1.64
C VAL A 153 -10.37 -15.52 0.24
N ASP A 154 -11.07 -16.59 -0.13
CA ASP A 154 -11.80 -16.68 -1.38
C ASP A 154 -13.07 -15.80 -1.31
N LEU A 155 -13.18 -14.85 -2.23
CA LEU A 155 -14.39 -14.11 -2.49
C LEU A 155 -15.12 -14.86 -3.58
N ASP A 156 -16.04 -15.73 -3.15
CA ASP A 156 -16.95 -16.55 -3.98
C ASP A 156 -17.98 -15.65 -4.72
N ILE A 157 -17.49 -14.63 -5.44
CA ILE A 157 -18.23 -13.66 -6.22
C ILE A 157 -18.22 -14.17 -7.65
N CYS A 158 -19.20 -15.01 -7.96
CA CYS A 158 -19.52 -15.30 -9.36
C CYS A 158 -20.30 -14.13 -9.94
N LEU A 159 -19.73 -13.44 -10.93
CA LEU A 159 -20.55 -12.61 -11.83
C LEU A 159 -21.18 -13.50 -12.89
N PRO A 160 -22.49 -13.32 -13.17
CA PRO A 160 -23.12 -14.02 -14.27
C PRO A 160 -22.38 -13.81 -15.60
N ALA A 161 -21.96 -14.90 -16.24
CA ALA A 161 -21.24 -14.90 -17.50
C ALA A 161 -22.14 -15.41 -18.64
N LEU A 162 -22.01 -14.83 -19.83
CA LEU A 162 -22.69 -15.34 -21.03
C LEU A 162 -21.90 -16.51 -21.63
N ILE A 163 -22.59 -17.59 -21.96
CA ILE A 163 -22.01 -18.80 -22.57
C ILE A 163 -22.29 -18.80 -24.07
N ASP A 164 -21.24 -18.73 -24.89
CA ASP A 164 -21.26 -18.98 -26.35
C ASP A 164 -20.40 -20.22 -26.66
N ARG A 165 -21.03 -21.40 -26.65
CA ARG A 165 -20.34 -22.68 -26.79
C ARG A 165 -20.02 -23.00 -28.24
N ASN A 166 -20.78 -22.44 -29.17
CA ASN A 166 -20.64 -22.74 -30.60
C ASN A 166 -19.72 -21.75 -31.34
N GLY A 167 -19.44 -20.58 -30.74
CA GLY A 167 -18.51 -19.56 -31.21
C GLY A 167 -19.05 -18.71 -32.35
N ASP A 168 -20.37 -18.57 -32.47
CA ASP A 168 -21.01 -17.73 -33.47
C ASP A 168 -21.22 -16.27 -33.02
N GLN A 169 -20.76 -15.92 -31.82
CA GLN A 169 -20.93 -14.63 -31.15
C GLN A 169 -22.37 -14.37 -30.66
N LEU A 170 -23.21 -15.41 -30.59
CA LEU A 170 -24.54 -15.36 -29.98
C LEU A 170 -24.56 -16.31 -28.76
N PRO A 171 -24.64 -15.77 -27.53
CA PRO A 171 -24.72 -16.59 -26.33
C PRO A 171 -25.95 -17.50 -26.34
N GLU A 172 -25.81 -18.77 -25.97
CA GLU A 172 -26.93 -19.71 -25.81
C GLU A 172 -27.42 -19.80 -24.36
N GLY A 173 -26.76 -19.10 -23.44
CA GLY A 173 -27.21 -19.02 -22.06
C GLY A 173 -26.34 -18.13 -21.18
N MET A 174 -26.71 -18.07 -19.90
CA MET A 174 -25.99 -17.38 -18.84
C MET A 174 -25.66 -18.39 -17.73
N ASP A 175 -24.40 -18.41 -17.34
CA ASP A 175 -23.83 -19.13 -16.20
C ASP A 175 -23.83 -18.18 -15.00
N THR A 176 -24.57 -18.51 -13.93
CA THR A 176 -24.72 -17.67 -12.74
C THR A 176 -23.99 -18.20 -11.51
N ASP A 177 -23.45 -19.42 -11.60
CA ASP A 177 -22.67 -20.06 -10.53
C ASP A 177 -21.23 -20.42 -10.94
N CYS A 178 -20.82 -19.99 -12.13
CA CYS A 178 -19.47 -20.04 -12.67
C CYS A 178 -18.94 -21.48 -12.82
N ASP A 179 -19.82 -22.46 -13.03
CA ASP A 179 -19.43 -23.86 -13.26
C ASP A 179 -19.06 -24.16 -14.73
N GLY A 180 -19.23 -23.18 -15.62
CA GLY A 180 -18.94 -23.26 -17.05
C GLY A 180 -20.09 -23.86 -17.88
N GLU A 181 -21.25 -24.12 -17.28
CA GLU A 181 -22.49 -24.50 -17.94
C GLU A 181 -23.55 -23.41 -17.74
N ALA A 182 -24.44 -23.26 -18.73
CA ALA A 182 -25.51 -22.28 -18.61
C ALA A 182 -26.58 -22.74 -17.61
N ASP A 183 -26.79 -21.95 -16.56
CA ASP A 183 -27.93 -22.07 -15.63
C ASP A 183 -29.24 -21.63 -16.28
N VAL A 184 -29.15 -20.58 -17.09
CA VAL A 184 -30.26 -20.01 -17.85
C VAL A 184 -29.97 -20.22 -19.33
N SER A 185 -30.77 -21.04 -20.01
CA SER A 185 -30.66 -21.24 -21.46
C SER A 185 -31.54 -20.26 -22.23
N PHE A 186 -30.98 -19.62 -23.25
CA PHE A 186 -31.72 -18.78 -24.19
C PHE A 186 -32.27 -19.66 -25.32
N SER A 187 -33.58 -19.59 -25.56
CA SER A 187 -34.25 -20.41 -26.58
C SER A 187 -34.38 -19.71 -27.94
N CYS A 188 -33.86 -18.49 -28.03
CA CYS A 188 -33.81 -17.60 -29.17
C CYS A 188 -32.51 -16.81 -29.14
N ASP A 189 -32.29 -16.00 -30.17
CA ASP A 189 -31.32 -14.90 -30.09
C ASP A 189 -31.81 -13.92 -29.01
N PRO A 190 -31.11 -13.81 -27.87
CA PRO A 190 -31.54 -12.94 -26.80
C PRO A 190 -31.28 -11.47 -27.12
N LEU A 191 -30.49 -11.16 -28.15
CA LEU A 191 -30.19 -9.79 -28.54
C LEU A 191 -31.26 -9.30 -29.51
N ILE A 192 -32.04 -8.32 -29.08
CA ILE A 192 -32.92 -7.58 -29.99
C ILE A 192 -32.09 -6.49 -30.67
N ASP A 193 -31.96 -6.59 -31.99
CA ASP A 193 -31.64 -5.48 -32.91
C ASP A 193 -32.90 -5.21 -33.77
N ALA A 194 -33.83 -4.43 -33.20
CA ALA A 194 -35.09 -4.13 -33.84
C ALA A 194 -34.93 -3.23 -35.07
N ASN A 195 -33.77 -2.56 -35.22
CA ASN A 195 -33.55 -1.54 -36.22
C ASN A 195 -32.55 -1.95 -37.35
N ASP A 196 -31.88 -3.10 -37.21
CA ASP A 196 -30.94 -3.73 -38.15
C ASP A 196 -29.70 -2.83 -38.39
N ASP A 197 -29.16 -2.23 -37.31
CA ASP A 197 -27.94 -1.40 -37.34
C ASP A 197 -26.70 -2.09 -36.74
N ASP A 198 -26.80 -3.39 -36.46
CA ASP A 198 -25.77 -4.21 -35.82
C ASP A 198 -25.45 -3.77 -34.37
N VAL A 199 -26.37 -3.07 -33.70
CA VAL A 199 -26.27 -2.68 -32.29
C VAL A 199 -27.51 -3.17 -31.53
N SER A 200 -27.31 -4.09 -30.57
CA SER A 200 -28.42 -4.57 -29.74
C SER A 200 -28.99 -3.45 -28.87
N GLU A 201 -30.32 -3.29 -28.87
CA GLU A 201 -31.01 -2.33 -28.01
C GLU A 201 -31.49 -2.92 -26.67
N GLY A 202 -31.43 -4.25 -26.51
CA GLY A 202 -31.85 -4.91 -25.28
C GLY A 202 -31.82 -6.42 -25.36
N ILE A 203 -32.06 -7.04 -24.20
CA ILE A 203 -32.10 -8.49 -24.03
C ILE A 203 -33.55 -8.96 -23.92
N ASP A 204 -33.92 -9.97 -24.70
CA ASP A 204 -35.19 -10.72 -24.64
C ASP A 204 -34.91 -12.14 -24.14
N TYR A 205 -35.23 -12.41 -22.87
CA TYR A 205 -34.97 -13.69 -22.23
C TYR A 205 -36.07 -14.73 -22.51
N ASP A 206 -37.29 -14.29 -22.78
CA ASP A 206 -38.44 -15.19 -22.94
C ASP A 206 -38.87 -15.42 -24.40
N CYS A 207 -38.18 -14.77 -25.33
CA CYS A 207 -38.30 -14.93 -26.77
C CYS A 207 -39.67 -14.55 -27.32
N ASP A 208 -40.34 -13.59 -26.70
CA ASP A 208 -41.62 -13.09 -27.17
C ASP A 208 -41.49 -11.92 -28.16
N GLY A 209 -40.28 -11.39 -28.34
CA GLY A 209 -39.93 -10.27 -29.21
C GLY A 209 -40.03 -8.90 -28.55
N ASP A 210 -40.32 -8.83 -27.25
CA ASP A 210 -40.23 -7.63 -26.43
C ASP A 210 -38.91 -7.62 -25.63
N ILE A 211 -38.37 -6.42 -25.38
CA ILE A 211 -37.14 -6.28 -24.58
C ILE A 211 -37.49 -6.47 -23.10
N ASP A 212 -36.90 -7.48 -22.46
CA ASP A 212 -36.98 -7.72 -21.01
C ASP A 212 -36.03 -6.81 -20.22
N PHE A 213 -34.87 -6.50 -20.81
CA PHE A 213 -33.85 -5.66 -20.20
C PHE A 213 -33.29 -4.66 -21.21
N ASP A 214 -33.58 -3.38 -21.00
CA ASP A 214 -33.06 -2.30 -21.84
C ASP A 214 -31.54 -2.21 -21.71
N ALA A 215 -30.81 -2.32 -22.83
CA ALA A 215 -29.41 -1.97 -22.90
C ALA A 215 -29.27 -0.44 -23.00
N GLN A 216 -29.66 0.29 -21.96
CA GLN A 216 -29.38 1.72 -21.87
C GLN A 216 -28.08 1.96 -21.07
N PRO A 217 -27.25 2.94 -21.46
CA PRO A 217 -26.07 3.35 -20.70
C PRO A 217 -26.42 4.02 -19.35
#